data_AF-A0A535C4K9-F1
#
_entry.id   AF-A0A535C4K9-F1
#
_cell.length_a   1.000
_cell.length_b   1.000
_cell.length_c   1.000
_cell.angle_alpha   90.00
_cell.angle_beta   90.00
_cell.angle_gamma   90.00
#
_symmetry.space_group_name_H-M   'P 1'
#
loop_
_entity.id
_entity.type
_entity.pdbx_description
1 polymer ?
#
loop_
_entity_poly.entity_id
_entity_poly.type
_entity_poly.pdbx_seq_one_letter_code
_entity_poly.pdbx_strand_id
1 'polypeptide(L)'
;MEADHSELRRGDHRRRLPPDGRGRHDEPARVHRQPAASGLRSARLRPLSGDEPHHRRRLPTLTRFFLIRHAEVENPHRVLYGHLNGFPLSALGRAQAAAVGEALRPAGISRIVHSPLDRAAETAEIIAEKLTPRPAFETDAELREAEFSRYLQGIPYWQIPVRRPLWVVHKAKRGLLPGDETIEAMGERVLRVVRRLAREHPDETIAIISHADPLNSAWILLDGRPQNEREMHRSGIGKAGMLELEMDGQTPKAWKYIPPPQVQKPASAAA
;
A
#
# COMPACT_ATOMS: atom_id res chain seq x y z
N MET A 1 24.43 -72.88 8.74
CA MET A 1 25.65 -72.35 8.10
C MET A 1 25.32 -70.93 7.66
N GLU A 2 25.23 -69.91 8.51
CA GLU A 2 26.05 -69.47 9.65
C GLU A 2 27.43 -68.93 9.22
N ALA A 3 27.69 -67.69 9.70
CA ALA A 3 28.80 -66.72 9.52
C ALA A 3 28.28 -65.46 8.81
N ASP A 4 27.86 -64.37 9.46
CA ASP A 4 28.44 -63.52 10.52
C ASP A 4 29.90 -63.08 10.28
N HIS A 5 30.05 -61.78 10.00
CA HIS A 5 31.19 -60.94 10.38
C HIS A 5 30.78 -59.46 10.31
N SER A 6 30.33 -58.95 11.46
CA SER A 6 30.82 -57.75 12.16
C SER A 6 31.17 -56.44 11.40
N GLU A 7 30.39 -55.42 11.74
CA GLU A 7 30.76 -54.04 12.12
C GLU A 7 31.80 -53.22 11.32
N LEU A 8 31.33 -52.11 10.73
CA LEU A 8 32.06 -50.84 10.75
C LEU A 8 31.11 -49.66 10.90
N ARG A 9 31.33 -48.92 12.00
CA ARG A 9 30.59 -47.75 12.46
C ARG A 9 30.90 -46.49 11.62
N ARG A 10 29.96 -45.54 11.73
CA ARG A 10 30.07 -44.05 11.71
C ARG A 10 29.61 -43.37 10.42
N GLY A 11 28.58 -42.52 10.56
CA GLY A 11 28.28 -41.44 9.62
C GLY A 11 26.84 -40.96 9.56
N ASP A 12 26.21 -40.63 10.71
CA ASP A 12 24.92 -39.91 10.74
C ASP A 12 25.11 -38.48 10.19
N HIS A 13 24.62 -38.21 8.98
CA HIS A 13 24.49 -36.88 8.41
C HIS A 13 23.03 -36.50 8.18
N ARG A 14 22.27 -36.45 9.28
CA ARG A 14 21.14 -35.51 9.40
C ARG A 14 21.64 -34.07 9.13
N ARG A 15 21.35 -33.54 7.94
CA ARG A 15 21.48 -32.10 7.66
C ARG A 15 20.45 -31.34 8.50
N ARG A 16 20.89 -30.88 9.67
CA ARG A 16 20.18 -29.93 10.53
C ARG A 16 20.12 -28.57 9.83
N LEU A 17 18.89 -28.07 9.68
CA LEU A 17 18.64 -26.65 9.40
C LEU A 17 19.15 -25.80 10.57
N PRO A 18 19.82 -24.67 10.34
CA PRO A 18 20.20 -23.79 11.44
C PRO A 18 18.97 -22.98 11.94
N PRO A 19 18.79 -22.83 13.26
CA PRO A 19 17.81 -21.93 13.86
C PRO A 19 18.37 -20.52 14.07
N ASP A 20 17.44 -19.57 14.18
CA ASP A 20 17.52 -18.24 14.79
C ASP A 20 18.59 -17.24 14.34
N GLY A 21 18.14 -16.28 13.53
CA GLY A 21 18.74 -14.95 13.42
C GLY A 21 17.77 -13.90 13.96
N ARG A 22 17.81 -13.64 15.28
CA ARG A 22 17.23 -12.41 15.86
C ARG A 22 18.00 -11.21 15.30
N GLY A 23 17.30 -10.24 14.75
CA GLY A 23 17.90 -9.05 14.16
C GLY A 23 16.95 -7.87 14.12
N ARG A 24 16.86 -7.18 15.26
CA ARG A 24 16.65 -5.72 15.42
C ARG A 24 15.39 -5.12 14.80
N HIS A 25 14.35 -5.06 15.63
CA HIS A 25 13.44 -3.92 15.65
C HIS A 25 14.19 -2.65 16.12
N ASP A 26 13.62 -1.51 15.73
CA ASP A 26 13.95 -0.13 16.11
C ASP A 26 14.84 0.65 15.13
N GLU A 27 14.21 1.17 14.07
CA GLU A 27 14.63 2.43 13.43
C GLU A 27 13.38 3.35 13.34
N PRO A 28 13.44 4.61 13.80
CA PRO A 28 12.25 5.47 13.87
C PRO A 28 11.83 5.97 12.48
N ALA A 29 10.52 6.22 12.33
CA ALA A 29 9.91 6.77 11.13
C ALA A 29 10.62 8.04 10.65
N ARG A 30 11.22 7.98 9.45
CA ARG A 30 11.82 9.14 8.79
C ARG A 30 10.72 10.01 8.19
N VAL A 31 10.46 11.16 8.82
CA VAL A 31 9.70 12.25 8.22
C VAL A 31 10.60 12.95 7.21
N HIS A 32 10.24 12.95 5.92
CA HIS A 32 10.93 13.76 4.91
C HIS A 32 10.27 15.15 4.83
N ARG A 33 11.06 16.20 5.09
CA ARG A 33 10.71 17.63 4.89
C ARG A 33 11.87 18.31 4.15
N GLN A 34 11.58 19.17 3.18
CA GLN A 34 12.59 20.01 2.51
C GLN A 34 12.96 21.24 3.38
N PRO A 35 14.24 21.70 3.39
CA PRO A 35 14.64 22.92 4.12
C PRO A 35 14.44 24.19 3.29
N ALA A 36 14.02 25.28 3.95
CA ALA A 36 13.92 26.63 3.38
C ALA A 36 15.20 27.45 3.65
N ALA A 37 15.64 28.21 2.65
CA ALA A 37 16.86 29.02 2.69
C ALA A 37 16.73 30.25 3.62
N SER A 38 17.76 30.47 4.43
CA SER A 38 17.91 31.57 5.38
C SER A 38 18.54 32.81 4.75
N GLY A 39 17.93 33.98 4.95
CA GLY A 39 18.52 35.28 4.64
C GLY A 39 17.80 36.42 5.36
N LEU A 40 18.30 36.80 6.54
CA LEU A 40 17.83 37.97 7.29
C LEU A 40 18.72 39.17 6.96
N ARG A 41 18.11 40.26 6.48
CA ARG A 41 18.66 41.62 6.62
C ARG A 41 17.56 42.56 7.10
N SER A 42 17.88 43.25 8.19
CA SER A 42 17.09 44.23 8.92
C SER A 42 17.03 45.58 8.20
N ALA A 43 15.83 46.16 8.07
CA ALA A 43 15.67 47.60 7.82
C ALA A 43 14.32 48.13 8.34
N ARG A 44 14.45 49.01 9.35
CA ARG A 44 13.62 50.12 9.87
C ARG A 44 12.19 50.33 9.36
N LEU A 45 11.29 50.49 10.33
CA LEU A 45 9.87 50.85 10.19
C LEU A 45 9.66 52.33 9.82
N ARG A 46 8.72 52.59 8.91
CA ARG A 46 8.04 53.87 8.67
C ARG A 46 6.53 53.60 8.71
N PRO A 47 5.70 54.45 9.34
CA PRO A 47 4.26 54.22 9.35
C PRO A 47 3.65 54.72 8.04
N LEU A 48 2.84 53.88 7.39
CA LEU A 48 1.96 54.28 6.31
C LEU A 48 0.52 53.92 6.71
N SER A 49 -0.26 54.97 6.92
CA SER A 49 -1.71 54.96 6.97
C SER A 49 -2.28 54.51 5.62
N GLY A 50 -3.28 53.64 5.63
CA GLY A 50 -4.03 53.25 4.44
C GLY A 50 -4.82 51.97 4.66
N ASP A 51 -6.15 52.10 4.60
CA ASP A 51 -7.10 50.98 4.59
C ASP A 51 -6.85 50.08 3.37
N GLU A 52 -6.27 48.90 3.59
CA GLU A 52 -6.16 47.83 2.60
C GLU A 52 -7.09 46.68 3.01
N PRO A 53 -7.87 46.10 2.07
CA PRO A 53 -8.81 45.04 2.38
C PRO A 53 -8.04 43.84 2.96
N HIS A 54 -8.46 43.40 4.15
CA HIS A 54 -7.90 42.22 4.80
C HIS A 54 -8.06 40.98 3.90
N HIS A 55 -7.09 40.72 3.03
CA HIS A 55 -6.84 39.38 2.51
C HIS A 55 -6.51 38.52 3.73
N ARG A 56 -7.53 37.91 4.33
CA ARG A 56 -7.36 36.78 5.25
C ARG A 56 -6.47 35.80 4.52
N ARG A 57 -5.21 35.74 4.94
CA ARG A 57 -4.23 34.76 4.50
C ARG A 57 -4.86 33.40 4.81
N ARG A 58 -5.49 32.78 3.81
CA ARG A 58 -6.01 31.42 3.92
C ARG A 58 -4.83 30.59 4.39
N LEU A 59 -4.94 30.00 5.58
CA LEU A 59 -3.99 29.00 6.01
C LEU A 59 -3.97 27.93 4.91
N PRO A 60 -2.79 27.39 4.55
CA PRO A 60 -2.70 26.39 3.50
C PRO A 60 -3.66 25.25 3.82
N THR A 61 -4.60 25.02 2.91
CA THR A 61 -5.65 24.02 3.03
C THR A 61 -5.03 22.66 2.69
N LEU A 62 -4.91 21.78 3.68
CA LEU A 62 -4.22 20.49 3.53
C LEU A 62 -5.24 19.36 3.42
N THR A 63 -5.30 18.70 2.26
CA THR A 63 -6.09 17.48 2.08
C THR A 63 -5.24 16.29 2.50
N ARG A 64 -5.80 15.40 3.33
CA ARG A 64 -5.11 14.22 3.85
C ARG A 64 -5.64 12.96 3.18
N PHE A 65 -4.74 12.05 2.82
CA PHE A 65 -5.06 10.80 2.15
C PHE A 65 -4.49 9.62 2.93
N PHE A 66 -5.29 8.56 3.07
CA PHE A 66 -4.82 7.24 3.51
C PHE A 66 -4.91 6.27 2.33
N LEU A 67 -3.78 5.96 1.70
CA LEU A 67 -3.72 5.00 0.60
C LEU A 67 -3.52 3.60 1.18
N ILE A 68 -4.61 2.84 1.27
CA ILE A 68 -4.71 1.57 1.99
C ILE A 68 -4.70 0.41 1.01
N ARG A 69 -3.84 -0.57 1.24
CA ARG A 69 -3.94 -1.85 0.52
C ARG A 69 -5.07 -2.67 1.13
N HIS A 70 -5.90 -3.30 0.28
CA HIS A 70 -6.93 -4.23 0.72
C HIS A 70 -6.42 -5.25 1.76
N ALA A 71 -7.30 -5.72 2.63
CA ALA A 71 -6.95 -6.64 3.70
C ALA A 71 -6.71 -8.07 3.18
N GLU A 72 -6.34 -8.97 4.10
CA GLU A 72 -6.08 -10.39 3.81
C GLU A 72 -7.25 -11.10 3.13
N VAL A 73 -6.95 -11.95 2.15
CA VAL A 73 -7.94 -12.59 1.26
C VAL A 73 -7.88 -14.09 1.48
N GLU A 74 -9.05 -14.72 1.56
CA GLU A 74 -9.14 -16.18 1.63
C GLU A 74 -8.61 -16.79 0.32
N ASN A 75 -7.46 -17.45 0.39
CA ASN A 75 -6.77 -17.99 -0.78
C ASN A 75 -5.95 -19.25 -0.41
N PRO A 76 -6.61 -20.34 0.01
CA PRO A 76 -5.94 -21.55 0.49
C PRO A 76 -5.06 -22.20 -0.59
N HIS A 77 -5.43 -22.05 -1.86
CA HIS A 77 -4.70 -22.63 -2.98
C HIS A 77 -3.57 -21.75 -3.52
N ARG A 78 -3.32 -20.59 -2.89
CA ARG A 78 -2.27 -19.63 -3.30
C ARG A 78 -2.35 -19.30 -4.79
N VAL A 79 -3.56 -19.08 -5.29
CA VAL A 79 -3.81 -18.65 -6.66
C VAL A 79 -3.43 -17.18 -6.78
N LEU A 80 -2.67 -16.83 -7.82
CA LEU A 80 -2.56 -15.42 -8.17
C LEU A 80 -3.89 -14.99 -8.75
N TYR A 81 -4.63 -14.14 -8.02
CA TYR A 81 -5.97 -13.75 -8.41
C TYR A 81 -6.01 -12.56 -9.34
N GLY A 82 -5.07 -11.61 -9.27
CA GLY A 82 -5.05 -10.43 -10.15
C GLY A 82 -6.39 -9.68 -10.15
N HIS A 83 -7.08 -9.70 -11.29
CA HIS A 83 -8.39 -9.06 -11.49
C HIS A 83 -9.58 -10.01 -11.29
N LEU A 84 -9.36 -11.26 -10.89
CA LEU A 84 -10.43 -12.22 -10.65
C LEU A 84 -11.31 -11.80 -9.46
N ASN A 85 -12.61 -12.01 -9.64
CA ASN A 85 -13.62 -11.98 -8.58
C ASN A 85 -13.62 -13.31 -7.80
N GLY A 86 -14.41 -13.39 -6.73
CA GLY A 86 -14.54 -14.61 -5.93
C GLY A 86 -13.37 -14.86 -4.98
N PHE A 87 -12.64 -13.80 -4.65
CA PHE A 87 -11.54 -13.79 -3.67
C PHE A 87 -11.92 -12.87 -2.49
N PRO A 88 -12.85 -13.31 -1.62
CA PRO A 88 -13.32 -12.51 -0.49
C PRO A 88 -12.23 -12.38 0.58
N LEU A 89 -12.42 -11.44 1.50
CA LEU A 89 -11.57 -11.35 2.68
C LEU A 89 -11.66 -12.63 3.53
N SER A 90 -10.55 -13.02 4.12
CA SER A 90 -10.54 -14.08 5.14
C SER A 90 -11.06 -13.56 6.47
N ALA A 91 -11.24 -14.44 7.45
CA ALA A 91 -11.55 -14.02 8.82
C ALA A 91 -10.49 -13.06 9.40
N LEU A 92 -9.21 -13.31 9.11
CA LEU A 92 -8.13 -12.39 9.48
C LEU A 92 -8.23 -11.07 8.72
N GLY A 93 -8.56 -11.10 7.43
CA GLY A 93 -8.72 -9.90 6.60
C GLY A 93 -9.83 -8.99 7.09
N ARG A 94 -10.99 -9.55 7.46
CA ARG A 94 -12.09 -8.77 8.04
C ARG A 94 -11.70 -8.13 9.37
N ALA A 95 -11.00 -8.88 10.22
CA ALA A 95 -10.50 -8.35 11.50
C ALA A 95 -9.45 -7.25 11.31
N GLN A 96 -8.57 -7.38 10.29
CA GLN A 96 -7.64 -6.33 9.89
C GLN A 96 -8.35 -5.06 9.39
N ALA A 97 -9.34 -5.20 8.50
CA ALA A 97 -10.10 -4.07 7.97
C ALA A 97 -10.84 -3.33 9.10
N ALA A 98 -11.44 -4.07 10.03
CA ALA A 98 -12.09 -3.49 11.22
C ALA A 98 -11.07 -2.72 12.08
N ALA A 99 -9.89 -3.29 12.35
CA ALA A 99 -8.84 -2.63 13.13
C ALA A 99 -8.30 -1.36 12.42
N VAL A 100 -8.21 -1.36 11.09
CA VAL A 100 -7.90 -0.15 10.31
C VAL A 100 -8.98 0.92 10.52
N GLY A 101 -10.26 0.54 10.42
CA GLY A 101 -11.37 1.47 10.67
C GLY A 101 -11.33 2.10 12.06
N GLU A 102 -11.11 1.30 13.11
CA GLU A 102 -10.97 1.80 14.48
C GLU A 102 -9.78 2.76 14.64
N ALA A 103 -8.63 2.43 14.02
CA ALA A 103 -7.43 3.28 14.06
C ALA A 103 -7.61 4.62 13.32
N LEU A 104 -8.47 4.64 12.28
CA LEU A 104 -8.75 5.84 11.48
C LEU A 104 -9.93 6.67 12.00
N ARG A 105 -10.66 6.20 13.02
CA ARG A 105 -11.77 6.93 13.66
C ARG A 105 -11.41 8.39 14.05
N PRO A 106 -10.26 8.68 14.70
CA PRO A 106 -9.91 10.06 15.05
C PRO A 106 -9.48 10.93 13.85
N ALA A 107 -9.27 10.34 12.67
CA ALA A 107 -8.79 11.07 11.50
C ALA A 107 -9.88 11.86 10.78
N GLY A 108 -11.16 11.62 11.08
CA GLY A 108 -12.28 12.35 10.46
C GLY A 108 -12.43 12.06 8.96
N ILE A 109 -12.29 10.79 8.56
CA ILE A 109 -12.46 10.38 7.16
C ILE A 109 -13.86 10.77 6.67
N SER A 110 -13.96 11.66 5.68
CA SER A 110 -15.22 12.10 5.08
C SER A 110 -15.60 11.31 3.83
N ARG A 111 -14.61 10.70 3.17
CA ARG A 111 -14.77 9.96 1.92
C ARG A 111 -13.90 8.71 1.86
N ILE A 112 -14.44 7.67 1.27
CA ILE A 112 -13.73 6.45 0.89
C ILE A 112 -13.87 6.24 -0.61
N VAL A 113 -12.73 6.18 -1.32
CA VAL A 113 -12.66 5.81 -2.74
C VAL A 113 -11.98 4.46 -2.87
N HIS A 114 -12.54 3.52 -3.61
CA HIS A 114 -11.96 2.18 -3.69
C HIS A 114 -11.91 1.62 -5.10
N SER A 115 -11.01 0.65 -5.29
CA SER A 115 -10.98 -0.18 -6.48
C SER A 115 -12.29 -0.96 -6.66
N PRO A 116 -12.76 -1.18 -7.90
CA PRO A 116 -13.97 -1.97 -8.18
C PRO A 116 -13.82 -3.48 -7.93
N LEU A 117 -12.66 -3.97 -7.48
CA LEU A 117 -12.47 -5.40 -7.19
C LEU A 117 -13.02 -5.74 -5.79
N ASP A 118 -13.75 -6.86 -5.68
CA ASP A 118 -14.53 -7.26 -4.50
C ASP A 118 -13.79 -7.09 -3.16
N ARG A 119 -12.55 -7.58 -3.06
CA ARG A 119 -11.73 -7.49 -1.84
C ARG A 119 -11.43 -6.06 -1.39
N ALA A 120 -11.31 -5.11 -2.33
CA ALA A 120 -11.09 -3.71 -2.01
C ALA A 120 -12.40 -3.05 -1.56
N ALA A 121 -13.51 -3.38 -2.20
CA ALA A 121 -14.85 -2.95 -1.78
C ALA A 121 -15.20 -3.50 -0.39
N GLU A 122 -15.02 -4.80 -0.13
CA GLU A 122 -15.26 -5.41 1.19
C GLU A 122 -14.38 -4.78 2.27
N THR A 123 -13.11 -4.48 1.96
CA THR A 123 -12.23 -3.76 2.89
C THR A 123 -12.77 -2.35 3.20
N ALA A 124 -13.20 -1.62 2.16
CA ALA A 124 -13.74 -0.26 2.29
C ALA A 124 -15.02 -0.22 3.13
N GLU A 125 -15.94 -1.16 2.89
CA GLU A 125 -17.18 -1.30 3.66
C GLU A 125 -16.92 -1.53 5.15
N ILE A 126 -16.08 -2.51 5.49
CA ILE A 126 -15.76 -2.83 6.90
C ILE A 126 -15.07 -1.64 7.59
N ILE A 127 -14.22 -0.89 6.87
CA ILE A 127 -13.61 0.33 7.41
C ILE A 127 -14.69 1.36 7.72
N ALA A 128 -15.64 1.60 6.80
CA ALA A 128 -16.69 2.60 7.00
C ALA A 128 -17.64 2.29 8.15
N GLU A 129 -17.90 1.02 8.43
CA GLU A 129 -18.71 0.59 9.58
C GLU A 129 -18.14 1.09 10.92
N LYS A 130 -16.84 1.40 10.98
CA LYS A 130 -16.17 1.89 12.19
C LYS A 130 -16.12 3.41 12.30
N LEU A 131 -16.55 4.12 11.26
CA LEU A 131 -16.43 5.56 11.15
C LEU A 131 -17.79 6.22 11.39
N THR A 132 -17.79 7.32 12.15
CA THR A 132 -19.00 8.08 12.46
C THR A 132 -18.69 9.58 12.32
N PRO A 133 -19.41 10.32 11.46
CA PRO A 133 -20.46 9.86 10.54
C PRO A 133 -19.92 8.89 9.47
N ARG A 134 -20.83 8.15 8.81
CA ARG A 134 -20.45 7.24 7.73
C ARG A 134 -19.90 8.07 6.54
N PRO A 135 -18.72 7.75 5.99
CA PRO A 135 -18.14 8.48 4.86
C PRO A 135 -18.95 8.34 3.57
N ALA A 136 -18.78 9.28 2.63
CA ALA A 136 -19.21 9.12 1.25
C ALA A 136 -18.40 8.03 0.53
N PHE A 137 -19.03 7.25 -0.33
CA PHE A 137 -18.40 6.15 -1.07
C PHE A 137 -18.31 6.44 -2.57
N GLU A 138 -17.17 6.08 -3.16
CA GLU A 138 -16.94 6.18 -4.60
C GLU A 138 -16.09 5.01 -5.09
N THR A 139 -16.38 4.51 -6.27
CA THR A 139 -15.57 3.48 -6.93
C THR A 139 -14.79 4.09 -8.07
N ASP A 140 -13.49 3.77 -8.19
CA ASP A 140 -12.63 4.29 -9.26
C ASP A 140 -11.83 3.17 -9.95
N ALA A 141 -11.98 3.09 -11.28
CA ALA A 141 -11.31 2.13 -12.14
C ALA A 141 -9.78 2.27 -12.12
N GLU A 142 -9.26 3.49 -11.93
CA GLU A 142 -7.82 3.80 -11.87
C GLU A 142 -7.15 3.19 -10.62
N LEU A 143 -7.92 2.60 -9.70
CA LEU A 143 -7.41 1.96 -8.47
C LEU A 143 -7.27 0.43 -8.58
N ARG A 144 -7.51 -0.19 -9.75
CA ARG A 144 -7.37 -1.65 -9.96
C ARG A 144 -5.93 -2.15 -9.76
N GLU A 145 -5.75 -3.47 -9.63
CA GLU A 145 -4.41 -4.10 -9.59
C GLU A 145 -3.70 -3.97 -10.95
N ALA A 146 -2.38 -4.16 -11.00
CA ALA A 146 -1.59 -4.11 -12.23
C ALA A 146 -2.23 -4.88 -13.40
N GLU A 147 -2.24 -4.31 -14.60
CA GLU A 147 -2.85 -4.93 -15.79
C GLU A 147 -2.18 -6.26 -16.15
N PHE A 148 -0.86 -6.38 -15.99
CA PHE A 148 -0.15 -7.63 -16.27
C PHE A 148 -0.60 -8.80 -15.38
N SER A 149 -1.18 -8.51 -14.20
CA SER A 149 -1.76 -9.56 -13.37
C SER A 149 -2.90 -10.31 -14.05
N ARG A 150 -3.57 -9.71 -15.06
CA ARG A 150 -4.59 -10.36 -15.88
C ARG A 150 -4.04 -11.53 -16.69
N TYR A 151 -2.81 -11.41 -17.20
CA TYR A 151 -2.14 -12.52 -17.88
C TYR A 151 -1.79 -13.62 -16.89
N LEU A 152 -1.32 -13.26 -15.70
CA LEU A 152 -0.81 -14.21 -14.71
C LEU A 152 -1.91 -14.93 -13.91
N GLN A 153 -3.13 -14.39 -13.85
CA GLN A 153 -4.16 -14.84 -12.93
C GLN A 153 -4.69 -16.27 -13.19
N GLY A 154 -5.32 -16.84 -12.17
CA GLY A 154 -6.06 -18.10 -12.26
C GLY A 154 -5.21 -19.37 -12.09
N ILE A 155 -3.92 -19.22 -11.77
CA ILE A 155 -3.03 -20.34 -11.47
C ILE A 155 -2.33 -20.14 -10.12
N PRO A 156 -1.96 -21.24 -9.43
CA PRO A 156 -1.10 -21.16 -8.25
C PRO A 156 0.24 -20.48 -8.55
N TYR A 157 0.76 -19.69 -7.61
CA TYR A 157 2.04 -18.98 -7.77
C TYR A 157 3.19 -19.86 -8.28
N TRP A 158 3.27 -21.11 -7.79
CA TRP A 158 4.33 -22.04 -8.16
C TRP A 158 4.27 -22.49 -9.63
N GLN A 159 3.12 -22.38 -10.29
CA GLN A 159 2.95 -22.73 -11.71
C GLN A 159 3.28 -21.59 -12.66
N ILE A 160 3.37 -20.35 -12.17
CA ILE A 160 3.58 -19.15 -13.01
C ILE A 160 4.81 -19.27 -13.91
N PRO A 161 6.01 -19.66 -13.40
CA PRO A 161 7.20 -19.73 -14.25
C PRO A 161 7.06 -20.68 -15.44
N VAL A 162 6.22 -21.72 -15.31
CA VAL A 162 6.01 -22.75 -16.33
C VAL A 162 4.85 -22.39 -17.26
N ARG A 163 3.72 -21.92 -16.71
CA ARG A 163 2.47 -21.70 -17.46
C ARG A 163 2.32 -20.28 -18.02
N ARG A 164 3.18 -19.35 -17.62
CA ARG A 164 3.14 -17.92 -17.97
C ARG A 164 4.56 -17.43 -18.29
N PRO A 165 5.19 -17.90 -19.36
CA PRO A 165 6.62 -17.62 -19.64
C PRO A 165 6.95 -16.13 -19.74
N LEU A 166 6.00 -15.29 -20.19
CA LEU A 166 6.18 -13.84 -20.25
C LEU A 166 6.41 -13.19 -18.88
N TRP A 167 6.11 -13.90 -17.78
CA TRP A 167 6.43 -13.46 -16.42
C TRP A 167 7.92 -13.15 -16.22
N VAL A 168 8.81 -13.90 -16.89
CA VAL A 168 10.27 -13.66 -16.79
C VAL A 168 10.64 -12.31 -17.38
N VAL A 169 10.01 -11.91 -18.49
CA VAL A 169 10.23 -10.60 -19.13
C VAL A 169 9.73 -9.49 -18.20
N HIS A 170 8.52 -9.63 -17.65
CA HIS A 170 7.96 -8.68 -16.68
C HIS A 170 8.85 -8.53 -15.44
N LYS A 171 9.39 -9.64 -14.92
CA LYS A 171 10.30 -9.65 -13.78
C LYS A 171 11.67 -9.04 -14.06
N ALA A 172 12.10 -9.00 -15.32
CA ALA A 172 13.31 -8.30 -15.72
C ALA A 172 13.04 -6.79 -15.77
N LYS A 173 11.92 -6.40 -16.38
CA LYS A 173 11.44 -5.02 -16.43
C LYS A 173 9.96 -4.99 -16.83
N ARG A 174 9.10 -4.52 -15.93
CA ARG A 174 7.69 -4.29 -16.25
C ARG A 174 7.50 -3.19 -17.29
N GLY A 175 6.43 -3.30 -18.06
CA GLY A 175 6.05 -2.37 -19.12
C GLY A 175 6.74 -2.62 -20.47
N LEU A 176 7.49 -3.72 -20.62
CA LEU A 176 8.06 -4.11 -21.91
C LEU A 176 7.09 -4.86 -22.81
N LEU A 177 6.06 -5.46 -22.23
CA LEU A 177 5.08 -6.28 -22.94
C LEU A 177 3.84 -5.46 -23.30
N PRO A 178 3.16 -5.76 -24.41
CA PRO A 178 1.87 -5.14 -24.71
C PRO A 178 0.88 -5.34 -23.56
N GLY A 179 0.33 -4.24 -23.04
CA GLY A 179 -0.63 -4.25 -21.93
C GLY A 179 -0.01 -4.41 -20.53
N ASP A 180 1.31 -4.48 -20.41
CA ASP A 180 2.01 -4.39 -19.11
C ASP A 180 2.22 -2.91 -18.74
N GLU A 181 1.97 -2.58 -17.48
CA GLU A 181 2.12 -1.20 -17.01
C GLU A 181 3.55 -0.96 -16.50
N THR A 182 4.12 0.20 -16.82
CA THR A 182 5.33 0.67 -16.16
C THR A 182 5.05 1.06 -14.71
N ILE A 183 6.09 1.13 -13.87
CA ILE A 183 5.98 1.67 -12.50
C ILE A 183 5.42 3.11 -12.55
N GLU A 184 5.88 3.92 -13.50
CA GLU A 184 5.36 5.26 -13.71
C GLU A 184 3.87 5.27 -14.03
N ALA A 185 3.42 4.47 -15.00
CA ALA A 185 2.02 4.43 -15.40
C ALA A 185 1.09 4.03 -14.24
N MET A 186 1.47 2.99 -13.49
CA MET A 186 0.73 2.54 -12.30
C MET A 186 0.71 3.56 -11.17
N GLY A 187 1.86 4.19 -10.88
CA GLY A 187 1.92 5.19 -9.82
C GLY A 187 1.13 6.44 -10.19
N GLU A 188 1.26 6.90 -11.43
CA GLU A 188 0.56 8.09 -11.92
C GLU A 188 -0.95 7.91 -11.97
N ARG A 189 -1.50 6.72 -12.25
CA ARG A 189 -2.97 6.52 -12.15
C ARG A 189 -3.49 6.72 -10.74
N VAL A 190 -2.81 6.18 -9.73
CA VAL A 190 -3.18 6.41 -8.32
C VAL A 190 -3.03 7.88 -7.96
N LEU A 191 -1.91 8.51 -8.34
CA LEU A 191 -1.67 9.92 -8.05
C LEU A 191 -2.63 10.85 -8.82
N ARG A 192 -3.13 10.47 -9.99
CA ARG A 192 -4.20 11.19 -10.69
C ARG A 192 -5.49 11.20 -9.87
N VAL A 193 -5.88 10.07 -9.27
CA VAL A 193 -7.04 10.00 -8.36
C VAL A 193 -6.83 10.90 -7.14
N VAL A 194 -5.66 10.82 -6.49
CA VAL A 194 -5.32 11.69 -5.36
C VAL A 194 -5.39 13.17 -5.74
N ARG A 195 -4.74 13.55 -6.84
CA ARG A 195 -4.71 14.93 -7.35
C ARG A 195 -6.10 15.43 -7.74
N ARG A 196 -6.95 14.57 -8.31
CA ARG A 196 -8.36 14.87 -8.62
C ARG A 196 -9.13 15.19 -7.34
N LEU A 197 -9.09 14.26 -6.38
CA LEU A 197 -9.80 14.40 -5.11
C LEU A 197 -9.29 15.59 -4.28
N ALA A 198 -7.99 15.89 -4.32
CA ALA A 198 -7.47 17.05 -3.60
C ALA A 198 -7.96 18.39 -4.17
N ARG A 199 -8.33 18.44 -5.46
CA ARG A 199 -9.00 19.63 -6.05
C ARG A 199 -10.49 19.67 -5.72
N GLU A 200 -11.15 18.53 -5.80
CA GLU A 200 -12.61 18.42 -5.61
C GLU A 200 -13.01 18.55 -4.14
N HIS A 201 -12.12 18.15 -3.23
CA HIS A 201 -12.34 18.02 -1.79
C HIS A 201 -11.17 18.64 -0.98
N PRO A 202 -10.96 19.97 -1.05
CA PRO A 202 -9.95 20.64 -0.24
C PRO A 202 -10.29 20.49 1.25
N ASP A 203 -9.25 20.37 2.10
CA ASP A 203 -9.36 20.22 3.57
C ASP A 203 -10.04 18.94 4.08
N GLU A 204 -10.43 18.03 3.19
CA GLU A 204 -11.01 16.74 3.57
C GLU A 204 -9.93 15.71 3.91
N THR A 205 -10.33 14.68 4.67
CA THR A 205 -9.50 13.49 4.91
C THR A 205 -10.15 12.30 4.20
N ILE A 206 -9.41 11.65 3.30
CA ILE A 206 -9.94 10.69 2.35
C ILE A 206 -9.18 9.37 2.45
N ALA A 207 -9.88 8.24 2.53
CA ALA A 207 -9.28 6.93 2.40
C ALA A 207 -9.38 6.42 0.96
N ILE A 208 -8.30 5.86 0.43
CA ILE A 208 -8.24 5.25 -0.90
C ILE A 208 -7.84 3.79 -0.76
N ILE A 209 -8.71 2.85 -1.15
CA ILE A 209 -8.43 1.42 -1.05
C ILE A 209 -8.04 0.84 -2.42
N SER A 210 -6.83 0.29 -2.50
CA SER A 210 -6.26 -0.28 -3.74
C SER A 210 -5.45 -1.56 -3.44
N HIS A 211 -4.49 -1.88 -4.31
CA HIS A 211 -3.75 -3.15 -4.33
C HIS A 211 -2.23 -2.92 -4.21
N ALA A 212 -1.46 -4.01 -4.26
CA ALA A 212 -0.04 -3.96 -3.92
C ALA A 212 0.77 -3.14 -4.94
N ASP A 213 0.72 -3.54 -6.20
CA ASP A 213 1.58 -2.96 -7.24
C ASP A 213 1.27 -1.48 -7.53
N PRO A 214 0.01 -1.02 -7.65
CA PRO A 214 -0.26 0.40 -7.87
C PRO A 214 0.13 1.28 -6.69
N LEU A 215 -0.11 0.84 -5.45
CA LEU A 215 0.26 1.64 -4.28
C LEU A 215 1.77 1.68 -4.07
N ASN A 216 2.48 0.58 -4.29
CA ASN A 216 3.94 0.56 -4.26
C ASN A 216 4.53 1.44 -5.37
N SER A 217 3.93 1.41 -6.57
CA SER A 217 4.32 2.27 -7.68
C SER A 217 4.16 3.74 -7.32
N ALA A 218 3.01 4.14 -6.76
CA ALA A 218 2.77 5.49 -6.29
C ALA A 218 3.78 5.90 -5.20
N TRP A 219 4.12 4.99 -4.28
CA TRP A 219 5.13 5.25 -3.26
C TRP A 219 6.52 5.50 -3.85
N ILE A 220 6.93 4.69 -4.83
CA ILE A 220 8.22 4.87 -5.52
C ILE A 220 8.29 6.24 -6.17
N LEU A 221 7.21 6.70 -6.82
CA LEU A 221 7.14 8.03 -7.43
C LEU A 221 7.21 9.15 -6.40
N LEU A 222 6.47 9.04 -5.29
CA LEU A 222 6.50 10.02 -4.20
C LEU A 222 7.92 10.15 -3.64
N ASP A 223 8.59 9.04 -3.33
CA ASP A 223 9.96 9.05 -2.80
C ASP A 223 11.03 9.51 -3.82
N GLY A 224 10.67 9.67 -5.11
CA GLY A 224 11.64 9.93 -6.18
C GLY A 224 12.64 8.77 -6.37
N ARG A 225 12.23 7.54 -6.03
CA ARG A 225 13.09 6.36 -6.13
C ARG A 225 13.27 5.91 -7.58
N PRO A 226 14.40 5.25 -7.90
CA PRO A 226 14.59 4.63 -9.21
C PRO A 226 13.45 3.66 -9.55
N GLN A 227 12.84 3.83 -10.72
CA GLN A 227 11.74 3.01 -11.20
C GLN A 227 12.26 1.68 -11.77
N ASN A 228 12.57 0.72 -10.90
CA ASN A 228 13.02 -0.61 -11.29
C ASN A 228 12.44 -1.71 -10.38
N GLU A 229 12.57 -2.96 -10.82
CA GLU A 229 12.01 -4.13 -10.10
C GLU A 229 12.63 -4.33 -8.72
N ARG A 230 13.89 -3.88 -8.50
CA ARG A 230 14.52 -3.95 -7.18
C ARG A 230 13.73 -3.13 -6.16
N GLU A 231 13.39 -1.89 -6.49
CA GLU A 231 12.63 -1.03 -5.57
C GLU A 231 11.20 -1.52 -5.37
N MET A 232 10.59 -2.10 -6.43
CA MET A 232 9.27 -2.72 -6.31
C MET A 232 9.23 -3.92 -5.35
N HIS A 233 10.32 -4.68 -5.24
CA HIS A 233 10.39 -5.86 -4.37
C HIS A 233 11.02 -5.61 -3.01
N ARG A 234 11.62 -4.43 -2.78
CA ARG A 234 12.37 -4.13 -1.55
C ARG A 234 11.48 -3.92 -0.33
N SER A 235 10.41 -3.13 -0.48
CA SER A 235 9.49 -2.77 0.60
C SER A 235 8.10 -2.53 0.02
N GLY A 236 7.20 -3.48 0.24
CA GLY A 236 5.80 -3.38 -0.20
C GLY A 236 4.86 -3.00 0.92
N ILE A 237 3.79 -2.28 0.59
CA ILE A 237 2.69 -2.00 1.51
C ILE A 237 2.01 -3.32 1.88
N GLY A 238 2.02 -3.64 3.18
CA GLY A 238 1.38 -4.85 3.70
C GLY A 238 -0.13 -4.86 3.42
N LYS A 239 -0.75 -6.04 3.40
CA LYS A 239 -2.23 -6.15 3.39
C LYS A 239 -2.78 -5.40 4.61
N ALA A 240 -3.76 -4.52 4.42
CA ALA A 240 -4.25 -3.56 5.43
C ALA A 240 -3.21 -2.54 5.95
N GLY A 241 -2.03 -2.46 5.32
CA GLY A 241 -1.08 -1.36 5.54
C GLY A 241 -1.45 -0.16 4.67
N MET A 242 -0.93 1.01 5.03
CA MET A 242 -1.31 2.25 4.37
C MET A 242 -0.17 3.27 4.25
N LEU A 243 -0.27 4.16 3.27
CA LEU A 243 0.49 5.40 3.22
C LEU A 243 -0.41 6.55 3.65
N GLU A 244 0.01 7.30 4.66
CA GLU A 244 -0.57 8.61 4.95
C GLU A 244 0.14 9.65 4.07
N LEU A 245 -0.63 10.45 3.34
CA LEU A 245 -0.15 11.46 2.38
C LEU A 245 -0.88 12.78 2.62
N GLU A 246 -0.12 13.87 2.77
CA GLU A 246 -0.62 15.23 2.88
C GLU A 246 -0.41 15.98 1.56
N MET A 247 -1.47 16.62 1.07
CA MET A 247 -1.50 17.38 -0.18
C MET A 247 -1.85 18.85 0.10
N ASP A 248 -1.10 19.77 -0.50
CA ASP A 248 -1.42 21.20 -0.56
C ASP A 248 -1.86 21.51 -2.00
N GLY A 249 -3.17 21.68 -2.18
CA GLY A 249 -3.81 21.57 -3.48
C GLY A 249 -3.43 20.24 -4.13
N GLN A 250 -2.71 20.29 -5.26
CA GLN A 250 -2.30 19.09 -5.99
C GLN A 250 -0.86 18.65 -5.73
N THR A 251 -0.18 19.32 -4.80
CA THR A 251 1.24 19.08 -4.53
C THR A 251 1.42 18.24 -3.26
N PRO A 252 2.05 17.06 -3.34
CA PRO A 252 2.45 16.30 -2.15
C PRO A 252 3.37 17.12 -1.24
N LYS A 253 3.10 17.14 0.07
CA LYS A 253 3.92 17.83 1.07
C LYS A 253 4.65 16.89 2.02
N ALA A 254 3.98 15.83 2.44
CA ALA A 254 4.54 14.84 3.33
C ALA A 254 3.85 13.50 3.12
N TRP A 255 4.58 12.41 3.30
CA TRP A 255 3.99 11.07 3.35
C TRP A 255 4.79 10.16 4.28
N LYS A 256 4.11 9.14 4.83
CA LYS A 256 4.74 8.11 5.65
C LYS A 256 4.00 6.78 5.52
N TYR A 257 4.73 5.68 5.67
CA TYR A 257 4.14 4.35 5.75
C TYR A 257 3.67 4.02 7.17
N ILE A 258 2.47 3.48 7.27
CA ILE A 258 1.87 2.96 8.49
C ILE A 258 1.65 1.45 8.26
N PRO A 259 2.33 0.58 9.05
CA PRO A 259 2.18 -0.85 8.90
C PRO A 259 0.76 -1.31 9.28
N PRO A 260 0.33 -2.49 8.80
CA PRO A 260 -0.99 -3.02 9.15
C PRO A 260 -1.14 -3.22 10.66
N PRO A 261 -2.37 -3.09 11.20
CA PRO A 261 -2.63 -3.37 12.60
C PRO A 261 -2.28 -4.82 12.92
N GLN A 262 -1.71 -5.03 14.11
CA GLN A 262 -1.43 -6.37 14.63
C GLN A 262 -2.74 -6.96 15.14
N VAL A 263 -3.30 -7.90 14.38
CA VAL A 263 -4.55 -8.59 14.72
C VAL A 263 -4.24 -10.07 14.89
N GLN A 264 -4.69 -10.66 16.00
CA GLN A 264 -4.54 -12.10 16.21
C GLN A 264 -5.38 -12.84 15.16
N LYS A 265 -4.78 -13.87 14.54
CA LYS A 265 -5.51 -14.72 13.62
C LYS A 265 -6.64 -15.41 14.42
N PRO A 266 -7.91 -15.21 14.06
CA PRO A 266 -9.00 -15.93 14.70
C PRO A 266 -8.70 -17.42 14.58
N ALA A 267 -8.96 -18.20 15.65
CA ALA A 267 -8.82 -19.64 15.59
C ALA A 267 -9.62 -20.14 14.39
N SER A 268 -8.96 -20.88 13.49
CA SER A 268 -9.64 -21.55 12.39
C SER A 268 -10.72 -22.42 13.03
N ALA A 269 -11.99 -22.17 12.73
CA ALA A 269 -13.00 -23.19 12.97
C ALA A 269 -12.58 -24.38 12.11
N ALA A 270 -12.06 -25.43 12.75
CA ALA A 270 -11.82 -26.70 12.10
C ALA A 270 -13.20 -27.20 11.65
N ALA A 271 -13.39 -27.30 10.33
CA ALA A 271 -14.51 -27.99 9.71
C ALA A 271 -13.96 -29.26 9.06
#